data_AF-A0A0Q5DXI3-F1
#
_entry.id   AF-A0A0Q5DXI3-F1
#
_cell.length_a   1.000
_cell.length_b   1.000
_cell.length_c   1.000
_cell.angle_alpha   90.00
_cell.angle_beta   90.00
_cell.angle_gamma   90.00
#
_symmetry.space_group_name_H-M   'P 1'
#
loop_
_entity.id
_entity.type
_entity.pdbx_description
1 polymer ?
#
loop_
_entity_poly.entity_id
_entity_poly.type
_entity_poly.pdbx_seq_one_letter_code
_entity_poly.pdbx_strand_id
1 'polypeptide(L)'
;MTEGLTGLFTHYTVLGISLASWIFAFCAATLSYILARTAIRFVLKRIQARSTTANGHLSHIAGQVLSGTSHTLLLLASILIGIGILDLPERWLGRVSSLWFVVAALQVGLWLNRAIALALHRYFSRHSGVGAFQASALATLSLWGAKVLLWAVVLLAMLSNVGVNITAFVASLGVGGIAVALAVQNILSDVFASLSIAVDKPFEVGDFIVVGALAGTVEHVGLKTTRIRSLGGEQIVMANADMIGSTIQNYKRLQERRIVFEFRLTYDCSAEQIRQVTQRVEAIIRREEKARFDRCHFRSFGEHALEFETVYIVLDASYNVYMDVQQTINLQIMEMIAEVEARFAFPSRTVYVASLPEPASTGQTLQKASRSEHA
;
A
#
# COMPACT_ATOMS: atom_id res chain seq x y z
N MET A 1 16.72 59.04 -62.48
CA MET A 1 15.71 59.02 -61.38
C MET A 1 15.86 57.82 -60.44
N THR A 2 16.86 56.96 -60.60
CA THR A 2 17.11 55.79 -59.73
C THR A 2 18.20 56.00 -58.68
N GLU A 3 19.07 57.01 -58.82
CA GLU A 3 20.13 57.32 -57.83
C GLU A 3 19.66 58.20 -56.66
N GLY A 4 18.50 58.87 -56.77
CA GLY A 4 17.95 59.71 -55.69
C GLY A 4 17.21 58.91 -54.60
N LEU A 5 16.75 57.70 -54.92
CA LEU A 5 16.03 56.85 -53.97
C LEU A 5 17.00 56.08 -53.06
N THR A 6 18.12 55.60 -53.59
CA THR A 6 19.10 54.82 -52.82
C THR A 6 19.83 55.66 -51.76
N GLY A 7 20.09 56.95 -52.03
CA GLY A 7 20.72 57.86 -51.06
C GLY A 7 19.84 58.28 -49.88
N LEU A 8 18.51 58.23 -50.03
CA LEU A 8 17.56 58.60 -48.97
C LEU A 8 17.39 57.47 -47.94
N PHE A 9 17.63 56.21 -48.32
CA PHE A 9 17.57 55.05 -47.42
C PHE A 9 18.86 54.79 -46.63
N THR A 10 20.00 55.33 -47.07
CA THR A 10 21.32 55.12 -46.43
C THR A 10 21.71 56.23 -45.46
N HIS A 11 21.24 57.46 -45.65
CA HIS A 11 21.64 58.61 -44.82
C HIS A 11 20.76 58.87 -43.59
N TYR A 12 19.57 58.28 -43.49
CA TYR A 12 18.73 58.39 -42.30
C TYR A 12 19.02 57.25 -41.32
N THR A 13 19.91 57.54 -40.37
CA THR A 13 20.21 56.63 -39.26
C THR A 13 19.22 56.86 -38.12
N VAL A 14 18.35 55.89 -37.85
CA VAL A 14 17.56 55.86 -36.62
C VAL A 14 18.32 54.99 -35.63
N LEU A 15 18.74 55.56 -34.48
CA LEU A 15 19.56 54.87 -33.47
C LEU A 15 20.93 54.36 -33.98
N GLY A 16 21.50 54.97 -35.02
CA GLY A 16 22.78 54.56 -35.61
C GLY A 16 22.70 53.37 -36.58
N ILE A 17 21.49 52.91 -36.91
CA ILE A 17 21.23 51.77 -37.79
C ILE A 17 20.55 52.28 -39.07
N SER A 18 20.94 51.72 -40.23
CA SER A 18 20.41 52.14 -41.53
C SER A 18 18.91 51.82 -41.66
N LEU A 19 18.16 52.68 -42.36
CA LEU A 19 16.72 52.48 -42.59
C LEU A 19 16.46 51.21 -43.43
N ALA A 20 17.42 50.84 -44.29
CA ALA A 20 17.41 49.57 -45.03
C ALA A 20 17.50 48.34 -44.11
N SER A 21 18.31 48.38 -43.04
CA SER A 21 18.42 47.29 -42.05
C SER A 21 17.12 47.10 -41.28
N TRP A 22 16.40 48.19 -40.95
CA TRP A 22 15.09 48.12 -40.31
C TRP A 22 14.01 47.51 -41.21
N ILE A 23 14.00 47.88 -42.50
CA ILE A 23 13.09 47.29 -43.49
C ILE A 23 13.39 45.80 -43.67
N PHE A 24 14.67 45.43 -43.81
CA PHE A 24 15.09 44.04 -43.95
C PHE A 24 14.69 43.19 -42.73
N ALA A 25 14.88 43.73 -41.52
CA ALA A 25 14.48 43.07 -40.28
C ALA A 25 12.97 42.89 -40.14
N PHE A 26 12.17 43.88 -40.54
CA PHE A 26 10.71 43.79 -40.56
C PHE A 26 10.24 42.75 -41.59
N CYS A 27 10.84 42.73 -42.78
CA CYS A 27 10.58 41.71 -43.80
C CYS A 27 10.98 40.31 -43.32
N ALA A 28 12.13 40.17 -42.67
CA ALA A 28 12.57 38.91 -42.09
C ALA A 28 11.62 38.43 -40.97
N ALA A 29 11.21 39.32 -40.05
CA ALA A 29 10.27 38.99 -38.98
C ALA A 29 8.90 38.54 -39.52
N THR A 30 8.35 39.27 -40.49
CA THR A 30 7.05 38.92 -41.11
C THR A 30 7.14 37.63 -41.91
N LEU A 31 8.21 37.42 -42.68
CA LEU A 31 8.45 36.17 -43.41
C LEU A 31 8.62 34.97 -42.46
N SER A 32 9.42 35.12 -41.40
CA SER A 32 9.61 34.08 -40.39
C SER A 32 8.31 33.74 -39.66
N TYR A 33 7.46 34.74 -39.35
CA TYR A 33 6.14 34.49 -38.76
C TYR A 33 5.23 33.68 -39.69
N ILE A 34 5.17 34.07 -40.97
CA ILE A 34 4.35 33.38 -41.97
C ILE A 34 4.87 31.95 -42.16
N LEU A 35 6.18 31.75 -42.31
CA LEU A 35 6.81 30.44 -42.46
C LEU A 35 6.60 29.54 -41.24
N ALA A 36 6.81 30.06 -40.02
CA ALA A 36 6.60 29.29 -38.80
C ALA A 36 5.13 28.88 -38.65
N ARG A 37 4.19 29.79 -38.97
CA ARG A 37 2.75 29.51 -38.90
C ARG A 37 2.30 28.49 -39.94
N THR A 38 2.79 28.58 -41.18
CA THR A 38 2.47 27.61 -42.24
C THR A 38 3.09 26.25 -41.96
N ALA A 39 4.34 26.21 -41.47
CA ALA A 39 5.02 24.99 -41.07
C ALA A 39 4.27 24.27 -39.94
N ILE A 40 3.88 24.98 -38.87
CA ILE A 40 3.10 24.38 -37.77
C ILE A 40 1.77 23.83 -38.28
N ARG A 41 1.03 24.57 -39.12
CA ARG A 41 -0.22 24.08 -39.71
C ARG A 41 0.00 22.84 -40.59
N PHE A 42 1.08 22.82 -41.37
CA PHE A 42 1.43 21.69 -42.24
C PHE A 42 1.78 20.45 -41.41
N VAL A 43 2.62 20.61 -40.38
CA VAL A 43 2.99 19.54 -39.46
C VAL A 43 1.76 19.01 -38.72
N LEU A 44 0.88 19.88 -38.22
CA LEU A 44 -0.38 19.49 -37.58
C LEU A 44 -1.28 18.68 -38.52
N LYS A 45 -1.49 19.15 -39.76
CA LYS A 45 -2.25 18.41 -40.78
C LYS A 45 -1.65 17.04 -41.08
N ARG A 46 -0.32 16.95 -41.19
CA ARG A 46 0.40 15.71 -41.48
C ARG A 46 0.36 14.71 -40.32
N ILE A 47 0.43 15.21 -39.08
CA ILE A 47 0.30 14.41 -37.86
C ILE A 47 -1.14 13.89 -37.71
N GLN A 48 -2.15 14.72 -37.99
CA GLN A 48 -3.56 14.30 -37.97
C GLN A 48 -3.87 13.28 -39.07
N ALA A 49 -3.35 13.45 -40.29
CA ALA A 49 -3.51 12.50 -41.38
C ALA A 49 -2.85 11.14 -41.10
N ARG A 50 -1.75 11.10 -40.31
CA ARG A 50 -1.09 9.86 -39.85
C ARG A 50 -1.73 9.24 -38.60
N SER A 51 -2.69 9.91 -37.96
CA SER A 51 -3.36 9.39 -36.76
C SER A 51 -4.37 8.28 -37.06
N THR A 52 -4.72 8.05 -38.33
CA THR A 52 -5.71 7.06 -38.77
C THR A 52 -5.13 5.66 -39.02
N THR A 53 -3.81 5.46 -38.96
CA THR A 53 -3.17 4.17 -39.24
C THR A 53 -2.40 3.65 -38.02
N ALA A 54 -2.82 2.50 -37.48
CA ALA A 54 -2.23 1.54 -36.52
C ALA A 54 -1.39 2.02 -35.30
N ASN A 55 -0.59 3.09 -35.38
CA ASN A 55 0.24 3.66 -34.29
C ASN A 55 -0.19 5.11 -33.92
N GLY A 56 -1.49 5.41 -34.02
CA GLY A 56 -2.07 6.76 -33.90
C GLY A 56 -2.01 7.44 -32.51
N HIS A 57 -1.38 6.82 -31.50
CA HIS A 57 -1.41 7.32 -30.12
C HIS A 57 -0.43 8.49 -29.87
N LEU A 58 0.84 8.28 -30.23
CA LEU A 58 1.89 9.29 -30.08
C LEU A 58 1.67 10.48 -31.02
N SER A 59 1.13 10.23 -32.22
CA SER A 59 0.78 11.27 -33.18
C SER A 59 -0.38 12.14 -32.69
N HIS A 60 -1.40 11.56 -32.05
CA HIS A 60 -2.50 12.34 -31.49
C HIS A 60 -2.05 13.24 -30.32
N ILE A 61 -1.18 12.75 -29.43
CA ILE A 61 -0.61 13.55 -28.33
C ILE A 61 0.27 14.68 -28.90
N ALA A 62 1.16 14.35 -29.83
CA ALA A 62 2.02 15.34 -30.48
C ALA A 62 1.19 16.44 -31.17
N GLY A 63 0.10 16.08 -31.85
CA GLY A 63 -0.80 17.03 -32.51
C GLY A 63 -1.51 17.98 -31.53
N GLN A 64 -1.96 17.48 -30.37
CA GLN A 64 -2.63 18.31 -29.37
C GLN A 64 -1.67 19.17 -28.52
N VAL A 65 -0.44 18.70 -28.31
CA VAL A 65 0.60 19.51 -27.67
C VAL A 65 1.04 20.64 -28.61
N LEU A 66 1.27 20.31 -29.88
CA LEU A 66 1.72 21.26 -30.90
C LEU A 66 0.63 22.27 -31.30
N SER A 67 -0.66 21.90 -31.24
CA SER A 67 -1.77 22.86 -31.38
C SER A 67 -1.81 23.87 -30.22
N GLY A 68 -1.11 23.58 -29.13
CA GLY A 68 -0.90 24.47 -28.03
C GLY A 68 0.12 25.60 -28.24
N THR A 69 0.72 25.67 -29.42
CA THR A 69 1.67 26.75 -29.73
C THR A 69 0.93 28.10 -29.71
N SER A 70 1.39 29.03 -28.87
CA SER A 70 0.71 30.32 -28.73
C SER A 70 1.01 31.21 -29.93
N HIS A 71 -0.03 31.75 -30.55
CA HIS A 71 0.11 32.72 -31.64
C HIS A 71 0.86 33.98 -31.19
N THR A 72 0.71 34.36 -29.92
CA THR A 72 1.41 35.52 -29.33
C THR A 72 2.90 35.27 -29.15
N LEU A 73 3.30 34.08 -28.70
CA LEU A 73 4.72 33.73 -28.53
C LEU A 73 5.42 33.52 -29.87
N LEU A 74 4.73 32.98 -30.87
CA LEU A 74 5.25 32.89 -32.23
C LEU A 74 5.49 34.27 -32.86
N LEU A 75 4.57 35.21 -32.64
CA LEU A 75 4.75 36.59 -33.08
C LEU A 75 5.95 37.23 -32.36
N LEU A 76 6.07 37.05 -31.05
CA LEU A 76 7.19 37.57 -30.27
C LEU A 76 8.53 36.95 -30.69
N ALA A 77 8.58 35.64 -30.93
CA ALA A 77 9.77 34.97 -31.48
C ALA A 77 10.13 35.52 -32.86
N SER A 78 9.14 35.75 -33.72
CA SER A 78 9.38 36.28 -35.07
C SER A 78 9.91 37.72 -35.05
N ILE A 79 9.42 38.54 -34.13
CA ILE A 79 9.97 39.88 -33.87
C ILE A 79 11.41 39.77 -33.36
N LEU A 80 11.71 38.83 -32.47
CA LEU A 80 13.07 38.59 -31.96
C LEU A 80 14.04 38.10 -33.05
N ILE A 81 13.58 37.32 -34.05
CA ILE A 81 14.37 36.97 -35.25
C ILE A 81 14.74 38.25 -36.00
N GLY A 82 13.77 39.13 -36.26
CA GLY A 82 14.02 40.40 -36.94
C GLY A 82 15.01 41.29 -36.18
N ILE A 83 14.83 41.41 -34.86
CA ILE A 83 15.73 42.19 -33.99
C ILE A 83 17.16 41.62 -33.98
N GLY A 84 17.32 40.29 -34.05
CA GLY A 84 18.64 39.63 -34.08
C GLY A 84 19.42 39.83 -35.38
N ILE A 85 18.77 40.30 -36.45
CA ILE A 85 19.41 40.62 -37.74
C ILE A 85 19.97 42.05 -37.75
N LEU A 86 19.54 42.91 -36.81
CA LEU A 86 20.12 44.24 -36.66
C LEU A 86 21.49 44.14 -35.99
N ASP A 87 22.45 44.92 -36.49
CA ASP A 87 23.73 45.17 -35.84
C ASP A 87 23.51 46.02 -34.57
N LEU A 88 23.08 45.35 -33.51
CA LEU A 88 22.81 45.97 -32.23
C LEU A 88 24.09 46.21 -31.44
N PRO A 89 24.19 47.32 -30.69
CA PRO A 89 25.29 47.54 -29.75
C PRO A 89 25.43 46.37 -28.75
N GLU A 90 26.67 45.99 -28.39
CA GLU A 90 26.98 44.83 -27.52
C GLU A 90 26.13 44.72 -26.25
N ARG A 91 25.73 45.86 -25.66
CA ARG A 91 24.82 45.96 -24.50
C ARG A 91 23.43 45.32 -24.71
N TRP A 92 22.98 45.15 -25.95
CA TRP A 92 21.65 44.61 -26.30
C TRP A 92 21.70 43.15 -26.76
N LEU A 93 22.84 42.67 -27.26
CA LEU A 93 23.01 41.28 -27.72
C LEU A 93 22.67 40.27 -26.60
N GLY A 94 23.18 40.50 -25.38
CA GLY A 94 22.86 39.66 -24.22
C GLY A 94 21.37 39.65 -23.85
N ARG A 95 20.70 40.81 -23.91
CA ARG A 95 19.27 40.93 -23.58
C ARG A 95 18.38 40.25 -24.62
N VAL A 96 18.72 40.37 -25.90
CA VAL A 96 17.98 39.70 -26.99
C VAL A 96 18.10 38.18 -26.87
N SER A 97 19.29 37.67 -26.53
CA SER A 97 19.50 36.24 -26.24
C SER A 97 18.67 35.77 -25.04
N SER A 98 18.64 36.54 -23.94
CA SER A 98 17.80 36.21 -22.78
C SER A 98 16.31 36.20 -23.12
N LEU A 99 15.83 37.12 -23.97
CA LEU A 99 14.43 37.17 -24.40
C LEU A 99 14.04 35.95 -25.25
N TRP A 100 14.93 35.46 -26.11
CA TRP A 100 14.73 34.21 -26.86
C TRP A 100 14.48 33.03 -25.94
N PHE A 101 15.32 32.88 -24.91
CA PHE A 101 15.15 31.82 -23.92
C PHE A 101 13.83 31.95 -23.16
N VAL A 102 13.42 33.16 -22.78
CA VAL A 102 12.13 33.39 -22.10
C VAL A 102 10.96 32.94 -22.97
N VAL A 103 10.96 33.32 -24.26
CA VAL A 103 9.90 32.91 -25.20
C VAL A 103 9.88 31.39 -25.38
N ALA A 104 11.05 30.76 -25.51
CA ALA A 104 11.17 29.32 -25.62
C ALA A 104 10.70 28.60 -24.35
N ALA A 105 11.12 29.05 -23.17
CA ALA A 105 10.75 28.48 -21.87
C ALA A 105 9.23 28.56 -21.63
N LEU A 106 8.61 29.70 -21.95
CA LEU A 106 7.15 29.84 -21.89
C LEU A 106 6.44 28.90 -22.88
N GLN A 107 6.96 28.76 -24.10
CA GLN A 107 6.35 27.89 -25.10
C GLN A 107 6.44 26.41 -24.70
N VAL A 108 7.59 25.98 -24.17
CA VAL A 108 7.77 24.64 -23.60
C VAL A 108 6.88 24.43 -22.38
N GLY A 109 6.78 25.41 -21.48
CA GLY A 109 5.88 25.37 -20.32
C GLY A 109 4.42 25.18 -20.73
N LEU A 110 3.95 25.89 -21.75
CA LEU A 110 2.59 25.73 -22.29
C LEU A 110 2.36 24.37 -22.96
N TRP A 111 3.37 23.84 -23.65
CA TRP A 111 3.32 22.49 -24.23
C TRP A 111 3.24 21.42 -23.13
N LEU A 112 4.09 21.52 -22.11
CA LEU A 112 4.13 20.57 -21.00
C LEU A 112 2.86 20.66 -20.15
N ASN A 113 2.32 21.86 -19.90
CA ASN A 113 1.04 22.05 -19.21
C ASN A 113 -0.12 21.34 -19.93
N ARG A 114 -0.16 21.41 -21.27
CA ARG A 114 -1.15 20.68 -22.07
C ARG A 114 -0.89 19.18 -22.05
N ALA A 115 0.36 18.75 -22.17
CA ALA A 115 0.72 17.33 -22.10
C ALA A 115 0.28 16.70 -20.77
N ILE A 116 0.52 17.40 -19.64
CA ILE A 116 0.07 16.99 -18.30
C ILE A 116 -1.46 16.88 -18.28
N ALA A 117 -2.18 17.91 -18.71
CA ALA A 117 -3.64 17.89 -18.73
C ALA A 117 -4.22 16.73 -19.54
N LEU A 118 -3.62 16.42 -20.70
CA LEU A 118 -4.03 15.32 -21.56
C LEU A 118 -3.71 13.94 -20.97
N ALA A 119 -2.52 13.77 -20.37
CA ALA A 119 -2.11 12.53 -19.73
C ALA A 119 -3.04 12.19 -18.56
N LEU A 120 -3.33 13.17 -17.71
CA LEU A 120 -4.23 12.99 -16.56
C LEU A 120 -5.68 12.76 -17.02
N HIS A 121 -6.23 13.56 -17.93
CA HIS A 121 -7.59 13.33 -18.45
C HIS A 121 -7.74 11.92 -19.04
N ARG A 122 -6.73 11.43 -19.76
CA ARG A 122 -6.74 10.08 -20.33
C ARG A 122 -6.68 8.99 -19.26
N TYR A 123 -5.87 9.17 -18.22
CA TYR A 123 -5.76 8.23 -17.12
C TYR A 123 -7.10 8.08 -16.39
N PHE A 124 -7.77 9.21 -16.10
CA PHE A 124 -9.07 9.22 -15.43
C PHE A 124 -10.22 8.71 -16.30
N SER A 125 -10.29 9.10 -17.58
CA SER A 125 -11.33 8.61 -18.49
C SER A 125 -11.25 7.09 -18.72
N ARG A 126 -10.07 6.48 -18.60
CA ARG A 126 -9.89 5.02 -18.72
C ARG A 126 -10.19 4.24 -17.44
N HIS A 127 -10.17 4.89 -16.28
CA HIS A 127 -10.40 4.25 -14.97
C HIS A 127 -11.67 4.77 -14.27
N SER A 128 -12.63 5.35 -15.00
CA SER A 128 -13.90 5.87 -14.44
C SER A 128 -14.93 4.78 -14.07
N GLY A 129 -14.49 3.55 -13.82
CA GLY A 129 -15.34 2.50 -13.27
C GLY A 129 -15.35 2.56 -11.74
N VAL A 130 -16.53 2.79 -11.15
CA VAL A 130 -16.83 2.70 -9.70
C VAL A 130 -16.01 3.65 -8.80
N GLY A 131 -16.35 4.95 -8.79
CA GLY A 131 -15.74 5.92 -7.85
C GLY A 131 -15.52 7.35 -8.37
N ALA A 132 -16.33 7.81 -9.33
CA ALA A 132 -16.11 9.04 -10.10
C ALA A 132 -15.86 10.32 -9.29
N PHE A 133 -16.36 10.39 -8.04
CA PHE A 133 -16.18 11.56 -7.18
C PHE A 133 -14.83 11.60 -6.43
N GLN A 134 -14.31 10.45 -5.97
CA GLN A 134 -13.00 10.40 -5.29
C GLN A 134 -11.85 10.44 -6.31
N ALA A 135 -12.03 9.79 -7.45
CA ALA A 135 -11.07 9.85 -8.56
C ALA A 135 -10.92 11.29 -9.08
N SER A 136 -11.99 12.08 -9.15
CA SER A 136 -11.94 13.47 -9.63
C SER A 136 -11.28 14.44 -8.66
N ALA A 137 -11.45 14.25 -7.34
CA ALA A 137 -10.75 15.05 -6.34
C ALA A 137 -9.23 14.81 -6.39
N LEU A 138 -8.80 13.55 -6.41
CA LEU A 138 -7.38 13.19 -6.53
C LEU A 138 -6.78 13.63 -7.87
N ALA A 139 -7.55 13.54 -8.96
CA ALA A 139 -7.19 14.07 -10.27
C ALA A 139 -6.91 15.57 -10.22
N THR A 140 -7.81 16.30 -9.58
CA THR A 140 -7.75 17.76 -9.55
C THR A 140 -6.57 18.23 -8.69
N LEU A 141 -6.33 17.59 -7.55
CA LEU A 141 -5.19 17.89 -6.67
C LEU A 141 -3.84 17.57 -7.32
N SER A 142 -3.71 16.39 -7.94
CA SER A 142 -2.47 16.01 -8.64
C SER A 142 -2.20 16.90 -9.85
N LEU A 143 -3.23 17.28 -10.61
CA LEU A 143 -3.12 18.22 -11.72
C LEU A 143 -2.67 19.61 -11.24
N TRP A 144 -3.22 20.10 -10.13
CA TRP A 144 -2.85 21.38 -9.57
C TRP A 144 -1.40 21.38 -9.07
N GLY A 145 -1.00 20.36 -8.30
CA GLY A 145 0.38 20.19 -7.82
C GLY A 145 1.41 20.12 -8.95
N ALA A 146 1.15 19.31 -9.98
CA ALA A 146 2.03 19.21 -11.15
C ALA A 146 2.16 20.53 -11.91
N LYS A 147 1.06 21.30 -12.03
CA LYS A 147 1.08 22.62 -12.68
C LYS A 147 1.87 23.65 -11.87
N VAL A 148 1.70 23.66 -10.55
CA VAL A 148 2.46 24.55 -9.65
C VAL A 148 3.96 24.26 -9.78
N LEU A 149 4.35 22.99 -9.72
CA LEU A 149 5.75 22.59 -9.87
C LEU A 149 6.31 22.98 -11.25
N LEU A 150 5.57 22.71 -12.32
CA LEU A 150 5.95 23.08 -13.68
C LEU A 150 6.21 24.58 -13.82
N TRP A 151 5.27 25.41 -13.37
CA TRP A 151 5.40 26.86 -13.49
C TRP A 151 6.49 27.43 -12.58
N ALA A 152 6.72 26.84 -11.40
CA ALA A 152 7.85 27.18 -10.56
C ALA A 152 9.20 26.92 -11.29
N VAL A 153 9.35 25.76 -11.93
CA VAL A 153 10.56 25.43 -12.71
C VAL A 153 10.75 26.38 -13.90
N VAL A 154 9.68 26.64 -14.67
CA VAL A 154 9.74 27.58 -15.81
C VAL A 154 10.14 28.99 -15.34
N LEU A 155 9.54 29.46 -14.25
CA LEU A 155 9.86 30.77 -13.67
C LEU A 155 11.32 30.86 -13.22
N LEU A 156 11.82 29.85 -12.51
CA LEU A 156 13.22 29.82 -12.05
C LEU A 156 14.21 29.74 -13.21
N ALA A 157 13.91 28.95 -14.25
CA ALA A 157 14.72 28.91 -15.47
C ALA A 157 14.82 30.29 -16.13
N MET A 158 13.69 31.01 -16.22
CA MET A 158 13.65 32.38 -16.75
C MET A 158 14.48 33.36 -15.91
N LEU A 159 14.33 33.34 -14.58
CA LEU A 159 15.09 34.16 -13.65
C LEU A 159 16.60 33.92 -13.78
N SER A 160 17.02 32.65 -13.83
CA SER A 160 18.42 32.26 -14.00
C SER A 160 19.02 32.82 -15.29
N ASN A 161 18.27 32.76 -16.38
CA ASN A 161 18.73 33.24 -17.70
C ASN A 161 18.81 34.77 -17.79
N VAL A 162 18.05 35.51 -16.97
CA VAL A 162 18.15 36.98 -16.86
C VAL A 162 19.28 37.40 -15.91
N GLY A 163 19.99 36.45 -15.30
CA GLY A 163 21.12 36.69 -14.41
C GLY A 163 20.73 36.85 -12.94
N VAL A 164 19.49 36.52 -12.56
CA VAL A 164 19.08 36.48 -11.15
C VAL A 164 19.65 35.21 -10.51
N ASN A 165 20.28 35.36 -9.35
CA ASN A 165 20.76 34.22 -8.57
C ASN A 165 19.57 33.43 -8.00
N ILE A 166 19.31 32.24 -8.54
CA ILE A 166 18.23 31.36 -8.11
C ILE A 166 18.63 30.34 -7.03
N THR A 167 19.88 30.34 -6.58
CA THR A 167 20.42 29.34 -5.64
C THR A 167 19.59 29.25 -4.36
N ALA A 168 19.18 30.40 -3.80
CA ALA A 168 18.34 30.43 -2.60
C ALA A 168 16.94 29.83 -2.83
N PHE A 169 16.34 30.06 -4.00
CA PHE A 169 15.04 29.50 -4.35
C PHE A 169 15.13 27.98 -4.59
N VAL A 170 16.17 27.53 -5.30
CA VAL A 170 16.43 26.10 -5.53
C VAL A 170 16.69 25.38 -4.20
N ALA A 171 17.50 25.97 -3.32
CA ALA A 171 17.74 25.43 -1.99
C ALA A 171 16.44 25.31 -1.17
N SER A 172 15.61 26.35 -1.20
CA SER A 172 14.31 26.34 -0.49
C SER A 172 13.35 25.29 -1.05
N LEU A 173 13.28 25.14 -2.38
CA LEU A 173 12.50 24.06 -3.01
C LEU A 173 13.05 22.67 -2.68
N GLY A 174 14.36 22.52 -2.55
CA GLY A 174 15.00 21.28 -2.10
C GLY A 174 14.56 20.90 -0.68
N VAL A 175 14.64 21.83 0.27
CA VAL A 175 14.18 21.62 1.65
C VAL A 175 12.67 21.35 1.69
N GLY A 176 11.86 22.10 0.93
CA GLY A 176 10.43 21.85 0.80
C GLY A 176 10.12 20.47 0.21
N GLY A 177 10.91 20.03 -0.76
CA GLY A 177 10.81 18.69 -1.36
C GLY A 177 11.07 17.57 -0.34
N ILE A 178 12.06 17.74 0.53
CA ILE A 178 12.34 16.79 1.63
C ILE A 178 11.14 16.71 2.58
N ALA A 179 10.56 17.85 2.97
CA ALA A 179 9.38 17.87 3.85
C ALA A 179 8.18 17.12 3.22
N VAL A 180 7.93 17.31 1.93
CA VAL A 180 6.89 16.57 1.19
C VAL A 180 7.22 15.08 1.10
N ALA A 181 8.48 14.72 0.85
CA ALA A 181 8.93 13.32 0.79
C ALA A 181 8.70 12.60 2.13
N LEU A 182 9.04 13.23 3.25
CA LEU A 182 8.78 12.70 4.59
C LEU A 182 7.28 12.56 4.86
N ALA A 183 6.46 13.52 4.43
CA ALA A 183 5.01 13.45 4.60
C ALA A 183 4.37 12.28 3.82
N VAL A 184 4.88 11.96 2.63
CA VAL A 184 4.35 10.89 1.77
C VAL A 184 5.00 9.53 2.07
N GLN A 185 6.08 9.48 2.83
CA GLN A 185 6.88 8.28 3.11
C GLN A 185 6.02 7.07 3.51
N ASN A 186 5.05 7.25 4.41
CA ASN A 186 4.19 6.16 4.89
C ASN A 186 3.32 5.58 3.77
N ILE A 187 2.77 6.43 2.89
CA ILE A 187 1.96 5.99 1.74
C ILE A 187 2.83 5.19 0.78
N LEU A 188 4.05 5.65 0.53
CA LEU A 188 4.97 4.96 -0.37
C LEU A 188 5.41 3.60 0.21
N SER A 189 5.61 3.52 1.53
CA SER A 189 5.88 2.27 2.24
C SER A 189 4.75 1.25 2.05
N ASP A 190 3.50 1.66 2.20
CA ASP A 190 2.35 0.78 1.97
C ASP A 190 2.23 0.30 0.52
N VAL A 191 2.56 1.17 -0.45
CA VAL A 191 2.58 0.80 -1.88
C VAL A 191 3.66 -0.25 -2.14
N PHE A 192 4.87 -0.07 -1.61
CA PHE A 192 5.93 -1.07 -1.74
C PHE A 192 5.58 -2.39 -1.03
N ALA A 193 4.94 -2.32 0.12
CA ALA A 193 4.41 -3.50 0.81
C ALA A 193 3.37 -4.23 -0.07
N SER A 194 2.42 -3.51 -0.67
CA SER A 194 1.44 -4.12 -1.59
C SER A 194 2.10 -4.80 -2.79
N LEU A 195 3.17 -4.22 -3.32
CA LEU A 195 3.93 -4.79 -4.42
C LEU A 195 4.68 -6.06 -3.98
N SER A 196 5.30 -6.07 -2.80
CA SER A 196 5.94 -7.26 -2.24
C SER A 196 4.92 -8.37 -1.98
N ILE A 197 3.72 -8.06 -1.47
CA ILE A 197 2.64 -9.06 -1.34
C ILE A 197 2.28 -9.65 -2.71
N ALA A 198 2.19 -8.82 -3.75
CA ALA A 198 1.84 -9.29 -5.09
C ALA A 198 2.93 -10.16 -5.74
N VAL A 199 4.20 -9.84 -5.47
CA VAL A 199 5.37 -10.51 -6.06
C VAL A 199 5.72 -11.79 -5.29
N ASP A 200 5.91 -11.69 -3.98
CA ASP A 200 6.39 -12.77 -3.12
C ASP A 200 5.25 -13.70 -2.65
N LYS A 201 4.00 -13.21 -2.69
CA LYS A 201 2.79 -13.94 -2.30
C LYS A 201 2.91 -14.72 -0.97
N PRO A 202 3.23 -14.04 0.15
CA PRO A 202 3.25 -14.67 1.48
C PRO A 202 1.87 -15.23 1.88
N PHE A 203 0.80 -14.64 1.34
CA PHE A 203 -0.58 -15.10 1.42
C PHE A 203 -1.34 -14.61 0.18
N GLU A 204 -2.47 -15.23 -0.10
CA GLU A 204 -3.38 -14.85 -1.18
C GLU A 204 -4.78 -14.52 -0.65
N VAL A 205 -5.62 -13.92 -1.50
CA VAL A 205 -7.04 -13.73 -1.19
C VAL A 205 -7.69 -15.11 -1.01
N GLY A 206 -8.40 -15.28 0.11
CA GLY A 206 -8.99 -16.54 0.53
C GLY A 206 -8.16 -17.32 1.56
N ASP A 207 -6.92 -16.91 1.84
CA ASP A 207 -6.07 -17.57 2.83
C ASP A 207 -6.53 -17.21 4.25
N PHE A 208 -6.59 -18.21 5.13
CA PHE A 208 -6.73 -17.97 6.58
C PHE A 208 -5.35 -17.69 7.17
N ILE A 209 -5.19 -16.49 7.74
CA ILE A 209 -3.93 -16.01 8.30
C ILE A 209 -4.12 -15.54 9.74
N VAL A 210 -3.04 -15.65 10.52
CA VAL A 210 -2.93 -15.05 11.85
C VAL A 210 -1.76 -14.07 11.84
N VAL A 211 -2.03 -12.82 12.23
CA VAL A 211 -1.07 -11.72 12.27
C VAL A 211 -1.14 -11.09 13.66
N GLY A 212 -0.11 -11.34 14.48
CA GLY A 212 -0.12 -10.95 15.89
C GLY A 212 -1.27 -11.62 16.64
N ALA A 213 -2.19 -10.80 17.18
CA ALA A 213 -3.39 -11.27 17.89
C ALA A 213 -4.64 -11.40 16.99
N LEU A 214 -4.54 -11.03 15.72
CA LEU A 214 -5.67 -10.99 14.79
C LEU A 214 -5.66 -12.26 13.93
N ALA A 215 -6.83 -12.88 13.77
CA ALA A 215 -7.00 -14.11 12.99
C ALA A 215 -8.19 -13.97 12.04
N GLY A 216 -8.02 -14.38 10.78
CA GLY A 216 -9.11 -14.31 9.82
C GLY A 216 -8.72 -14.65 8.39
N THR A 217 -9.71 -14.62 7.50
CA THR A 217 -9.55 -14.91 6.07
C THR A 217 -9.32 -13.62 5.27
N VAL A 218 -8.31 -13.60 4.41
CA VAL A 218 -8.03 -12.44 3.54
C VAL A 218 -9.15 -12.27 2.50
N GLU A 219 -9.85 -11.15 2.50
CA GLU A 219 -10.91 -10.86 1.52
C GLU A 219 -10.39 -10.05 0.34
N HIS A 220 -9.53 -9.07 0.61
CA HIS A 220 -9.05 -8.16 -0.42
C HIS A 220 -7.72 -7.52 -0.01
N VAL A 221 -6.75 -7.54 -0.93
CA VAL A 221 -5.48 -6.81 -0.80
C VAL A 221 -5.58 -5.56 -1.68
N GLY A 222 -5.66 -4.39 -1.04
CA GLY A 222 -5.67 -3.10 -1.71
C GLY A 222 -4.26 -2.50 -1.82
N LEU A 223 -4.17 -1.31 -2.43
CA LEU A 223 -2.88 -0.60 -2.60
C LEU A 223 -2.25 -0.16 -1.27
N LYS A 224 -3.07 0.31 -0.32
CA LYS A 224 -2.60 0.77 1.00
C LYS A 224 -2.87 -0.24 2.12
N THR A 225 -4.02 -0.89 2.06
CA THR A 225 -4.56 -1.68 3.17
C THR A 225 -5.06 -3.02 2.68
N THR A 226 -4.96 -4.03 3.56
CA THR A 226 -5.55 -5.35 3.38
C THR A 226 -6.76 -5.52 4.30
N ARG A 227 -7.80 -6.18 3.78
CA ARG A 227 -9.05 -6.45 4.48
C ARG A 227 -9.14 -7.93 4.81
N ILE A 228 -9.34 -8.23 6.09
CA ILE A 228 -9.37 -9.58 6.66
C ILE A 228 -10.72 -9.78 7.34
N ARG A 229 -11.43 -10.87 7.05
CA ARG A 229 -12.65 -11.27 7.75
C ARG A 229 -12.29 -12.11 8.96
N SER A 230 -12.55 -11.58 10.16
CA SER A 230 -12.38 -12.33 11.40
C SER A 230 -13.38 -13.49 11.51
N LEU A 231 -13.08 -14.46 12.37
CA LEU A 231 -14.01 -15.53 12.73
C LEU A 231 -15.30 -15.02 13.38
N GLY A 232 -15.26 -13.83 14.03
CA GLY A 232 -16.44 -13.15 14.56
C GLY A 232 -17.31 -12.47 13.51
N GLY A 233 -16.87 -12.43 12.25
CA GLY A 233 -17.58 -11.82 11.14
C GLY A 233 -17.24 -10.35 10.89
N GLU A 234 -16.47 -9.69 11.75
CA GLU A 234 -15.97 -8.32 11.53
C GLU A 234 -14.93 -8.24 10.41
N GLN A 235 -14.90 -7.12 9.69
CA GLN A 235 -13.86 -6.83 8.71
C GLN A 235 -12.76 -6.00 9.37
N ILE A 236 -11.59 -6.60 9.52
CA ILE A 236 -10.38 -5.97 10.01
C ILE A 236 -9.67 -5.31 8.83
N VAL A 237 -9.30 -4.04 8.97
CA VAL A 237 -8.56 -3.28 7.96
C VAL A 237 -7.18 -2.95 8.54
N MET A 238 -6.13 -3.44 7.89
CA MET A 238 -4.74 -3.26 8.33
C MET A 238 -3.90 -2.64 7.21
N ALA A 239 -2.95 -1.77 7.57
CA ALA A 239 -1.98 -1.22 6.60
C ALA A 239 -1.06 -2.33 6.08
N ASN A 240 -0.71 -2.27 4.78
CA ASN A 240 0.10 -3.30 4.16
C ASN A 240 1.51 -3.35 4.76
N ALA A 241 2.09 -2.18 5.09
CA ALA A 241 3.40 -2.11 5.73
C ALA A 241 3.41 -2.79 7.12
N ASP A 242 2.38 -2.56 7.93
CA ASP A 242 2.25 -3.19 9.26
C ASP A 242 2.10 -4.71 9.17
N MET A 243 1.37 -5.18 8.15
CA MET A 243 1.12 -6.60 7.95
C MET A 243 2.40 -7.36 7.56
N ILE A 244 3.20 -6.84 6.64
CA ILE A 244 4.49 -7.47 6.26
C ILE A 244 5.56 -7.26 7.32
N GLY A 245 5.50 -6.15 8.06
CA GLY A 245 6.39 -5.92 9.21
C GLY A 245 6.17 -6.89 10.37
N SER A 246 5.05 -7.63 10.37
CA SER A 246 4.67 -8.59 11.40
C SER A 246 4.92 -10.03 10.97
N THR A 247 5.08 -10.95 11.93
CA THR A 247 5.11 -12.38 11.63
C THR A 247 3.71 -12.87 11.23
N ILE A 248 3.61 -13.48 10.04
CA ILE A 248 2.36 -14.01 9.49
C ILE A 248 2.39 -15.53 9.60
N GLN A 249 1.35 -16.10 10.22
CA GLN A 249 1.11 -17.55 10.18
C GLN A 249 0.04 -17.82 9.13
N ASN A 250 0.41 -18.49 8.04
CA ASN A 250 -0.51 -18.83 6.96
C ASN A 250 -0.95 -20.30 7.07
N TYR A 251 -2.24 -20.53 7.28
CA TYR A 251 -2.82 -21.86 7.47
C TYR A 251 -3.25 -22.54 6.16
N LYS A 252 -3.31 -21.83 5.02
CA LYS A 252 -3.62 -22.48 3.73
C LYS A 252 -2.56 -23.50 3.31
N ARG A 253 -1.31 -23.28 3.72
CA ARG A 253 -0.19 -24.20 3.44
C ARG A 253 -0.02 -25.29 4.50
N LEU A 254 -0.89 -25.35 5.50
CA LEU A 254 -0.90 -26.42 6.49
C LEU A 254 -1.35 -27.71 5.81
N GLN A 255 -0.47 -28.71 5.69
CA GLN A 255 -0.83 -30.02 5.13
C GLN A 255 -1.22 -31.01 6.23
N GLU A 256 -0.51 -30.94 7.35
CA GLU A 256 -0.71 -31.81 8.49
C GLU A 256 -0.72 -30.96 9.76
N ARG A 257 -1.51 -31.37 10.76
CA ARG A 257 -1.66 -30.65 12.01
C ARG A 257 -1.14 -31.48 13.18
N ARG A 258 -0.09 -30.99 13.84
CA ARG A 258 0.42 -31.61 15.07
C ARG A 258 -0.48 -31.25 16.25
N ILE A 259 -1.03 -32.27 16.91
CA ILE A 259 -1.87 -32.15 18.11
C ILE A 259 -1.07 -32.64 19.30
N VAL A 260 -1.03 -31.81 20.35
CA VAL A 260 -0.56 -32.20 21.68
C VAL A 260 -1.79 -32.16 22.57
N PHE A 261 -2.15 -33.30 23.14
CA PHE A 261 -3.21 -33.35 24.13
C PHE A 261 -2.74 -34.10 25.36
N GLU A 262 -3.27 -33.68 26.50
CA GLU A 262 -2.91 -34.20 27.80
C GLU A 262 -4.17 -34.78 28.46
N PHE A 263 -4.01 -35.92 29.12
CA PHE A 263 -5.05 -36.50 29.96
C PHE A 263 -4.44 -36.99 31.27
N ARG A 264 -5.28 -37.16 32.28
CA ARG A 264 -4.84 -37.38 33.65
C ARG A 264 -5.58 -38.58 34.25
N LEU A 265 -4.82 -39.47 34.88
CA LEU A 265 -5.36 -40.64 35.59
C LEU A 265 -5.13 -40.50 37.10
N THR A 266 -5.96 -41.17 37.89
CA THR A 266 -5.87 -41.19 39.34
C THR A 266 -4.65 -41.98 39.84
N TYR A 267 -4.16 -41.64 41.05
CA TYR A 267 -2.98 -42.26 41.67
C TYR A 267 -3.15 -43.73 42.10
N ASP A 268 -4.38 -44.24 42.07
CA ASP A 268 -4.69 -45.66 42.31
C ASP A 268 -4.31 -46.56 41.12
N CYS A 269 -3.93 -46.00 39.97
CA CYS A 269 -3.46 -46.78 38.83
C CYS A 269 -2.12 -47.45 39.11
N SER A 270 -2.06 -48.77 38.92
CA SER A 270 -0.83 -49.55 38.98
C SER A 270 0.10 -49.24 37.80
N ALA A 271 1.40 -49.51 37.98
CA ALA A 271 2.39 -49.36 36.91
C ALA A 271 2.06 -50.20 35.66
N GLU A 272 1.36 -51.33 35.83
CA GLU A 272 0.93 -52.17 34.72
C GLU A 272 -0.24 -51.54 33.95
N GLN A 273 -1.22 -50.97 34.65
CA GLN A 273 -2.30 -50.19 34.00
C GLN A 273 -1.73 -49.01 33.22
N ILE A 274 -0.73 -48.30 33.76
CA ILE A 274 -0.05 -47.20 33.06
C ILE A 274 0.61 -47.69 31.75
N ARG A 275 1.30 -48.84 31.78
CA ARG A 275 1.88 -49.45 30.56
C ARG A 275 0.79 -49.79 29.55
N GLN A 276 -0.29 -50.43 29.98
CA GLN A 276 -1.41 -50.79 29.10
C GLN A 276 -2.07 -49.56 28.48
N VAL A 277 -2.27 -48.49 29.24
CA VAL A 277 -2.84 -47.22 28.73
C VAL A 277 -1.99 -46.67 27.60
N THR A 278 -0.68 -46.53 27.78
CA THR A 278 0.19 -45.97 26.71
C THR A 278 0.16 -46.80 25.42
N GLN A 279 0.22 -48.13 25.54
CA GLN A 279 0.17 -49.05 24.40
C GLN A 279 -1.19 -49.03 23.69
N ARG A 280 -2.28 -48.98 24.44
CA ARG A 280 -3.64 -48.96 23.87
C ARG A 280 -3.97 -47.61 23.22
N VAL A 281 -3.51 -46.50 23.79
CA VAL A 281 -3.63 -45.17 23.16
C VAL A 281 -2.89 -45.13 21.83
N GLU A 282 -1.68 -45.69 21.77
CA GLU A 282 -0.96 -45.85 20.51
C GLU A 282 -1.79 -46.65 19.49
N ALA A 283 -2.34 -47.79 19.90
CA ALA A 283 -3.15 -48.63 19.02
C ALA A 283 -4.43 -47.93 18.51
N ILE A 284 -5.08 -47.13 19.37
CA ILE A 284 -6.24 -46.30 19.01
C ILE A 284 -5.86 -45.31 17.90
N ILE A 285 -4.80 -44.52 18.11
CA ILE A 285 -4.40 -43.49 17.15
C ILE A 285 -3.93 -44.12 15.83
N ARG A 286 -3.23 -45.27 15.88
CA ARG A 286 -2.79 -45.96 14.65
C ARG A 286 -3.94 -46.56 13.83
N ARG A 287 -5.13 -46.77 14.42
CA ARG A 287 -6.31 -47.25 13.68
C ARG A 287 -7.05 -46.13 12.96
N GLU A 288 -6.85 -44.89 13.37
CA GLU A 288 -7.48 -43.72 12.76
C GLU A 288 -6.76 -43.36 11.46
N GLU A 289 -7.44 -43.54 10.32
CA GLU A 289 -6.84 -43.38 8.98
C GLU A 289 -6.26 -41.99 8.74
N LYS A 290 -6.87 -40.97 9.35
CA LYS A 290 -6.47 -39.56 9.22
C LYS A 290 -5.49 -39.11 10.28
N ALA A 291 -4.96 -40.01 11.11
CA ALA A 291 -4.00 -39.67 12.16
C ALA A 291 -2.72 -40.52 12.05
N ARG A 292 -1.59 -39.88 12.32
CA ARG A 292 -0.28 -40.53 12.48
C ARG A 292 0.19 -40.37 13.91
N PHE A 293 0.37 -41.50 14.59
CA PHE A 293 0.91 -41.54 15.95
C PHE A 293 2.36 -41.02 15.98
N ASP A 294 2.68 -40.18 16.98
CA ASP A 294 4.05 -39.73 17.29
C ASP A 294 4.51 -40.31 18.63
N ARG A 295 3.82 -39.97 19.73
CA ARG A 295 4.15 -40.50 21.08
C ARG A 295 2.97 -40.50 22.04
N CYS A 296 3.03 -41.37 23.04
CA CYS A 296 2.18 -41.37 24.23
C CYS A 296 3.04 -41.77 25.43
N HIS A 297 3.18 -40.89 26.42
CA HIS A 297 3.99 -41.15 27.60
C HIS A 297 3.29 -40.72 28.88
N PHE A 298 3.50 -41.50 29.94
CA PHE A 298 3.37 -41.02 31.30
C PHE A 298 4.47 -39.98 31.55
N ARG A 299 4.10 -38.71 31.55
CA ARG A 299 5.01 -37.56 31.51
C ARG A 299 5.49 -37.17 32.90
N SER A 300 4.58 -37.13 33.88
CA SER A 300 4.90 -36.58 35.20
C SER A 300 3.91 -37.03 36.29
N PHE A 301 4.34 -36.94 37.54
CA PHE A 301 3.48 -37.01 38.72
C PHE A 301 3.00 -35.58 39.05
N GLY A 302 1.74 -35.26 38.74
CA GLY A 302 1.13 -33.95 39.01
C GLY A 302 0.46 -33.89 40.39
N GLU A 303 0.15 -32.68 40.88
CA GLU A 303 -0.34 -32.45 42.26
C GLU A 303 -1.54 -33.34 42.68
N HIS A 304 -2.40 -33.70 41.73
CA HIS A 304 -3.61 -34.48 41.96
C HIS A 304 -3.78 -35.67 41.00
N ALA A 305 -2.79 -35.97 40.14
CA ALA A 305 -2.93 -36.97 39.10
C ALA A 305 -1.62 -37.49 38.51
N LEU A 306 -1.69 -38.65 37.87
CA LEU A 306 -0.68 -39.14 36.93
C LEU A 306 -0.93 -38.49 35.56
N GLU A 307 0.05 -37.76 35.04
CA GLU A 307 -0.10 -36.95 33.82
C GLU A 307 0.44 -37.67 32.59
N PHE A 308 -0.38 -37.73 31.54
CA PHE A 308 -0.02 -38.32 30.25
C PHE A 308 0.00 -37.24 29.18
N GLU A 309 1.04 -37.27 28.35
CA GLU A 309 1.13 -36.45 27.14
C GLU A 309 1.06 -37.37 25.92
N THR A 310 0.16 -37.06 25.00
CA THR A 310 0.03 -37.76 23.74
C THR A 310 0.12 -36.78 22.58
N VAL A 311 0.95 -37.13 21.60
CA VAL A 311 1.16 -36.36 20.38
C VAL A 311 0.80 -37.22 19.19
N TYR A 312 0.00 -36.65 18.30
CA TYR A 312 -0.32 -37.24 17.00
C TYR A 312 -0.46 -36.15 15.95
N ILE A 313 -0.38 -36.54 14.69
CA ILE A 313 -0.44 -35.64 13.55
C ILE A 313 -1.70 -35.98 12.76
N VAL A 314 -2.62 -35.04 12.61
CA VAL A 314 -3.76 -35.17 11.70
C VAL A 314 -3.28 -34.90 10.28
N LEU A 315 -3.56 -35.82 9.36
CA LEU A 315 -3.08 -35.82 7.98
C LEU A 315 -3.97 -34.99 7.03
N ASP A 316 -4.67 -34.01 7.58
CA ASP A 316 -5.62 -33.15 6.87
C ASP A 316 -5.48 -31.70 7.37
N ALA A 317 -5.60 -30.76 6.44
CA ALA A 317 -5.54 -29.33 6.71
C ALA A 317 -6.81 -28.79 7.38
N SER A 318 -7.95 -29.43 7.13
CA SER A 318 -9.28 -28.99 7.53
C SER A 318 -9.43 -28.99 9.05
N TYR A 319 -9.83 -27.84 9.59
CA TYR A 319 -10.09 -27.69 11.01
C TYR A 319 -11.21 -28.63 11.48
N ASN A 320 -12.27 -28.79 10.69
CA ASN A 320 -13.40 -29.64 11.07
C ASN A 320 -12.99 -31.12 11.11
N VAL A 321 -12.20 -31.58 10.14
CA VAL A 321 -11.67 -32.95 10.13
C VAL A 321 -10.80 -33.20 11.36
N TYR A 322 -9.95 -32.24 11.73
CA TYR A 322 -9.20 -32.30 12.98
C TYR A 322 -10.13 -32.47 14.19
N MET A 323 -11.19 -31.67 14.30
CA MET A 323 -12.14 -31.76 15.42
C MET A 323 -12.84 -33.12 15.49
N ASP A 324 -13.27 -33.65 14.33
CA ASP A 324 -13.92 -34.96 14.25
C ASP A 324 -12.97 -36.09 14.66
N VAL A 325 -11.73 -36.08 14.14
CA VAL A 325 -10.68 -37.05 14.49
C VAL A 325 -10.35 -36.98 15.98
N GLN A 326 -10.20 -35.77 16.53
CA GLN A 326 -9.92 -35.60 17.95
C GLN A 326 -11.08 -36.13 18.81
N GLN A 327 -12.33 -35.89 18.42
CA GLN A 327 -13.49 -36.42 19.12
C GLN A 327 -13.49 -37.96 19.10
N THR A 328 -13.27 -38.58 17.95
CA THR A 328 -13.21 -40.05 17.82
C THR A 328 -12.13 -40.65 18.71
N ILE A 329 -10.91 -40.10 18.68
CA ILE A 329 -9.80 -40.55 19.53
C ILE A 329 -10.15 -40.40 21.01
N ASN A 330 -10.71 -39.26 21.42
CA ASN A 330 -11.07 -39.01 22.81
C ASN A 330 -12.11 -40.00 23.33
N LEU A 331 -13.16 -40.29 22.54
CA LEU A 331 -14.20 -41.25 22.92
C LEU A 331 -13.63 -42.67 23.06
N GLN A 332 -12.79 -43.10 22.12
CA GLN A 332 -12.14 -44.41 22.20
C GLN A 332 -11.18 -44.51 23.40
N ILE A 333 -10.50 -43.42 23.77
CA ILE A 333 -9.67 -43.37 24.98
C ILE A 333 -10.53 -43.49 26.23
N MET A 334 -11.69 -42.83 26.27
CA MET A 334 -12.62 -42.94 27.40
C MET A 334 -13.11 -44.38 27.59
N GLU A 335 -13.53 -45.04 26.52
CA GLU A 335 -13.95 -46.44 26.54
C GLU A 335 -12.81 -47.36 27.00
N MET A 336 -11.62 -47.19 26.43
CA MET A 336 -10.45 -47.99 26.76
C MET A 336 -10.00 -47.83 28.21
N ILE A 337 -10.04 -46.62 28.76
CA ILE A 337 -9.67 -46.38 30.17
C ILE A 337 -10.63 -47.11 31.11
N ALA A 338 -11.93 -47.16 30.78
CA ALA A 338 -12.91 -47.92 31.54
C ALA A 338 -12.62 -49.43 31.51
N GLU A 339 -12.19 -49.98 30.36
CA GLU A 339 -11.80 -51.39 30.24
C GLU A 339 -10.55 -51.77 31.05
N VAL A 340 -9.61 -50.84 31.21
CA VAL A 340 -8.38 -51.03 32.01
C VAL A 340 -8.63 -50.82 33.51
N GLU A 341 -9.89 -50.57 33.90
CA GLU A 341 -10.32 -50.27 35.26
C GLU A 341 -9.57 -49.08 35.88
N ALA A 342 -9.15 -48.14 35.03
CA ALA A 342 -8.55 -46.89 35.43
C ALA A 342 -9.60 -45.77 35.47
N ARG A 343 -9.30 -44.68 36.18
CA ARG A 343 -10.21 -43.53 36.31
C ARG A 343 -9.52 -42.24 35.91
N PHE A 344 -10.26 -41.39 35.21
CA PHE A 344 -9.81 -40.02 34.96
C PHE A 344 -9.72 -39.26 36.27
N ALA A 345 -8.62 -38.54 36.45
CA ALA A 345 -8.45 -37.71 37.63
C ALA A 345 -9.30 -36.44 37.54
N PHE A 346 -9.99 -36.14 38.63
CA PHE A 346 -10.58 -34.85 38.91
C PHE A 346 -9.75 -34.15 39.99
N PRO A 347 -9.73 -32.81 40.04
CA PRO A 347 -9.13 -32.08 41.15
C PRO A 347 -9.74 -32.57 42.47
N SER A 348 -8.94 -33.23 43.31
CA SER A 348 -9.38 -33.80 44.58
C SER A 348 -8.46 -33.34 45.70
N ARG A 349 -9.04 -33.14 46.89
CA ARG A 349 -8.31 -32.75 48.09
C ARG A 349 -8.65 -33.72 49.21
N THR A 350 -7.62 -34.27 49.84
CA THR A 350 -7.77 -35.03 51.07
C THR A 350 -7.84 -34.04 52.23
N VAL A 351 -8.98 -34.00 52.93
CA VAL A 351 -9.17 -33.17 54.13
C VAL A 351 -9.02 -34.04 55.36
N TYR A 352 -8.05 -33.71 56.21
CA TYR A 352 -7.94 -34.31 57.53
C TYR A 352 -8.84 -33.57 58.51
N VAL A 353 -9.94 -34.21 58.95
CA VAL A 353 -10.85 -33.67 59.95
C VAL A 353 -10.31 -34.01 61.33
N ALA A 354 -9.74 -33.02 62.03
CA ALA A 354 -9.08 -33.23 63.33
C ALA A 354 -10.03 -33.66 64.46
N SER A 355 -11.31 -33.27 64.40
CA SER A 355 -12.33 -33.69 65.34
C SER A 355 -13.72 -33.55 64.71
N LEU A 356 -14.55 -34.58 64.83
CA LEU A 356 -15.98 -34.47 64.53
C LEU A 356 -16.65 -33.67 65.68
N PRO A 357 -17.61 -32.77 65.39
CA PRO A 357 -18.38 -32.14 66.45
C PRO A 357 -19.06 -33.23 67.30
N GLU A 358 -18.97 -33.13 68.63
CA GLU A 358 -19.74 -34.03 69.50
C GLU A 358 -21.23 -33.87 69.15
N PRO A 359 -21.99 -34.97 69.01
CA PRO A 359 -23.42 -34.88 68.79
C PRO A 359 -24.03 -34.07 69.94
N ALA A 360 -24.67 -32.95 69.61
CA ALA A 360 -25.31 -32.09 70.59
C ALA A 360 -26.19 -32.95 71.50
N SER A 361 -25.82 -33.04 72.78
CA SER A 361 -26.58 -33.77 73.78
C SER A 361 -27.93 -33.07 73.97
N THR A 362 -28.98 -33.62 73.36
CA THR A 362 -30.38 -33.16 73.51
C THR A 362 -30.93 -33.47 74.91
N GLY A 363 -30.17 -33.21 75.98
CA GLY A 363 -30.45 -33.76 77.30
C GLY A 363 -30.02 -32.90 78.48
N GLN A 364 -30.24 -31.58 78.46
CA GLN A 364 -30.09 -30.75 79.67
C GLN A 364 -31.16 -29.67 79.88
N THR A 365 -32.34 -29.76 79.27
CA THR A 365 -33.43 -28.79 79.53
C THR A 365 -34.42 -29.23 80.63
N LEU A 366 -34.38 -30.48 81.12
CA LEU A 366 -35.40 -30.97 82.08
C LEU A 366 -35.07 -30.79 83.58
N GLN A 367 -33.88 -30.31 83.98
CA GLN A 367 -33.51 -30.22 85.40
C GLN A 367 -33.64 -28.82 86.04
N LYS A 368 -34.33 -27.88 85.38
CA LYS A 368 -34.64 -26.55 85.97
C LYS A 368 -36.12 -26.31 86.31
N ALA A 369 -37.01 -27.27 86.04
CA ALA A 369 -38.45 -27.10 86.28
C ALA A 369 -38.98 -27.66 87.61
N SER A 370 -38.22 -28.43 88.39
CA SER A 370 -38.75 -29.07 89.63
C SER A 370 -38.26 -28.45 90.95
N ARG A 371 -37.73 -27.21 90.95
CA ARG A 371 -37.19 -26.57 92.16
C ARG A 371 -37.87 -25.26 92.56
N SER A 372 -39.12 -25.04 92.13
CA SER A 372 -39.91 -23.85 92.47
C SER A 372 -41.34 -24.11 92.95
N GLU A 373 -41.63 -25.28 93.53
CA GLU A 373 -42.92 -25.54 94.20
C GLU A 373 -42.70 -26.14 95.59
N HIS A 374 -42.14 -25.34 96.50
CA HIS A 374 -42.40 -25.41 97.95
C HIS A 374 -42.05 -24.06 98.56
N ALA A 375 -43.01 -23.14 98.43
CA ALA A 375 -43.22 -21.97 99.29
C ALA A 375 -44.72 -21.70 99.33
#